data_AF-A0A075ATH7-F1
#
_entry.id   AF-A0A075ATH7-F1
#
_cell.length_a   1.000
_cell.length_b   1.000
_cell.length_c   1.000
_cell.angle_alpha   90.00
_cell.angle_beta   90.00
_cell.angle_gamma   90.00
#
_symmetry.space_group_name_H-M   'P 1'
#
loop_
_entity.id
_entity.type
_entity.pdbx_description
1 polymer ?
#
loop_
_entity_poly.entity_id
_entity_poly.type
_entity_poly.pdbx_seq_one_letter_code
_entity_poly.pdbx_strand_id
1 'polypeptide(L)' 'MKHANYLNDRLAELKRSLRCFIQVCTSGESSKNGVRPEDLMALVDHIVNKCKNIELRGLMTIGAADGDP' A
#
# COMPACT_ATOMS: atom_id res chain seq x y z
N MET A 1 -6.08 -1.95 -5.70
CA MET A 1 -7.41 -2.10 -5.06
C MET A 1 -7.67 -3.49 -4.45
N LYS A 2 -7.59 -4.60 -5.20
CA LYS A 2 -7.97 -5.96 -4.70
C LYS A 2 -7.34 -6.34 -3.34
N HIS A 3 -6.04 -6.13 -3.15
CA HIS A 3 -5.36 -6.47 -1.90
C HIS A 3 -5.88 -5.69 -0.69
N ALA A 4 -6.17 -4.39 -0.85
CA ALA A 4 -6.70 -3.55 0.22
C ALA A 4 -8.10 -4.01 0.65
N ASN A 5 -8.97 -4.36 -0.30
CA ASN A 5 -10.30 -4.89 0.00
C ASN A 5 -10.23 -6.21 0.74
N TYR A 6 -9.45 -7.16 0.21
CA TYR A 6 -9.28 -8.46 0.85
C TYR A 6 -8.79 -8.32 2.29
N LEU A 7 -7.75 -7.51 2.52
CA LEU A 7 -7.23 -7.26 3.87
C LEU A 7 -8.28 -6.62 4.78
N ASN A 8 -8.99 -5.59 4.30
CA ASN A 8 -10.04 -4.92 5.05
C ASN A 8 -11.16 -5.87 5.48
N ASP A 9 -11.60 -6.75 4.58
CA ASP A 9 -12.71 -7.69 4.83
C ASP A 9 -12.29 -8.77 5.84
N ARG A 10 -11.07 -9.31 5.69
CA ARG A 10 -10.50 -10.26 6.67
C ARG A 10 -10.33 -9.62 8.05
N LEU A 11 -9.92 -8.35 8.10
CA LEU A 11 -9.82 -7.61 9.36
C LEU A 11 -11.19 -7.37 10.01
N ALA A 12 -12.24 -7.15 9.20
CA ALA A 12 -13.61 -7.03 9.67
C ALA A 12 -14.10 -8.34 10.34
N GLU A 13 -13.89 -9.48 9.68
CA GLU A 13 -14.24 -10.80 10.22
C GLU A 13 -13.53 -11.08 11.56
N LEU A 14 -12.26 -10.68 11.66
CA LEU A 14 -11.45 -10.85 12.86
C LEU A 14 -11.72 -9.78 13.93
N LYS A 15 -12.57 -8.79 13.67
CA LYS A 15 -12.84 -7.63 14.55
C LYS A 15 -11.54 -6.91 14.95
N ARG A 16 -10.64 -6.71 13.99
CA ARG A 16 -9.33 -6.07 14.19
C ARG A 16 -9.13 -4.91 13.22
N SER A 17 -8.23 -4.01 13.58
CA SER A 17 -7.67 -3.01 12.66
C SER A 17 -6.17 -3.21 12.50
N LEU A 18 -5.63 -2.72 11.38
CA LEU A 18 -4.20 -2.79 11.10
C LEU A 18 -3.66 -1.44 10.63
N ARG A 19 -2.52 -1.06 11.20
CA ARG A 19 -1.73 0.08 10.73
C ARG A 19 -0.85 -0.37 9.56
N CYS A 20 -0.97 0.31 8.42
CA CYS A 20 -0.30 -0.08 7.18
C CYS A 20 0.46 1.09 6.54
N PHE A 21 1.49 0.74 5.78
CA PHE A 21 2.14 1.64 4.80
C PHE A 21 1.82 1.15 3.39
N ILE A 22 1.74 2.06 2.42
CA ILE A 22 1.67 1.68 1.00
C ILE A 22 3.10 1.59 0.46
N GLN A 23 3.45 0.44 -0.11
CA GLN A 23 4.71 0.28 -0.84
C GLN A 23 4.59 0.92 -2.23
N VAL A 24 5.48 1.87 -2.52
CA VAL A 24 5.56 2.59 -3.80
C VAL A 24 6.80 2.16 -4.54
N CYS A 25 6.65 1.70 -5.79
CA CYS A 25 7.76 1.39 -6.67
C CYS A 25 8.23 2.67 -7.37
N THR A 26 9.27 3.32 -6.83
CA THR A 26 9.80 4.59 -7.36
C THR A 26 10.88 4.41 -8.43
N SER A 27 11.51 3.23 -8.52
CA SER A 27 12.55 2.94 -9.52
C SER A 27 12.02 2.52 -10.89
N GLY A 28 10.71 2.25 -11.00
CA GLY A 28 10.09 1.78 -12.24
C GLY A 28 10.48 0.34 -12.62
N GLU A 29 11.24 -0.36 -11.78
CA GLU A 29 11.67 -1.74 -12.01
C GLU A 29 10.49 -2.70 -11.89
N SER A 30 10.24 -3.48 -12.95
CA SER A 30 9.18 -4.49 -12.99
C SER A 30 9.38 -5.64 -11.98
N SER A 31 10.61 -5.82 -11.49
CA SER A 31 10.96 -6.83 -10.48
C SER A 31 10.46 -6.47 -9.08
N LYS A 32 10.08 -5.21 -8.84
CA LYS A 32 9.67 -4.73 -7.52
C LYS A 32 8.16 -4.67 -7.39
N ASN A 33 7.70 -5.20 -6.26
CA ASN A 33 6.31 -5.04 -5.83
C ASN A 33 6.06 -3.60 -5.38
N GLY A 34 4.83 -3.14 -5.55
CA GLY A 34 4.40 -1.81 -5.11
C GLY A 34 3.48 -1.15 -6.13
N VAL A 35 2.74 -0.15 -5.66
CA VAL A 35 1.96 0.71 -6.55
C VAL A 35 2.90 1.67 -7.27
N ARG A 36 2.59 2.01 -8.52
CA ARG A 36 3.31 3.06 -9.25
C ARG A 36 2.92 4.45 -8.69
N PRO A 37 3.81 5.45 -8.74
CA PRO A 37 3.50 6.80 -8.25
C PRO A 37 2.23 7.40 -8.88
N GLU A 38 2.02 7.16 -10.17
CA GLU A 38 0.82 7.60 -10.92
C GLU A 38 -0.50 7.02 -10.38
N ASP A 39 -0.47 5.80 -9.83
CA ASP A 39 -1.65 5.12 -9.28
C ASP A 39 -1.81 5.29 -7.76
N LEU A 40 -0.81 5.91 -7.10
CA LEU A 40 -0.74 6.01 -5.64
C LEU A 40 -1.94 6.76 -5.07
N MET A 41 -2.28 7.92 -5.65
CA MET A 41 -3.35 8.77 -5.13
C MET A 41 -4.71 8.06 -5.17
N ALA A 42 -4.99 7.30 -6.23
CA ALA A 42 -6.21 6.51 -6.32
C ALA A 42 -6.27 5.45 -5.21
N LEU A 43 -5.15 4.76 -4.94
CA LEU A 43 -5.09 3.76 -3.87
C LEU A 43 -5.25 4.38 -2.48
N VAL A 44 -4.62 5.54 -2.23
CA VAL A 44 -4.76 6.27 -0.97
C VAL A 44 -6.22 6.64 -0.72
N ASP A 45 -6.87 7.26 -1.71
CA ASP A 45 -8.29 7.65 -1.62
C ASP A 45 -9.18 6.44 -1.32
N HIS A 46 -8.94 5.34 -2.03
CA HIS A 46 -9.68 4.11 -1.81
C HIS A 46 -9.49 3.55 -0.39
N ILE A 47 -8.27 3.48 0.12
CA ILE A 47 -8.02 2.97 1.48
C ILE A 47 -8.68 3.86 2.52
N VAL A 48 -8.49 5.17 2.43
CA VAL A 48 -9.01 6.14 3.41
C VAL A 48 -10.54 6.13 3.43
N ASN A 49 -11.19 6.10 2.25
CA ASN A 49 -12.63 6.25 2.15
C ASN A 49 -13.41 4.92 2.22
N LYS A 50 -12.79 3.79 1.87
CA LYS A 50 -13.49 2.50 1.72
C LYS A 50 -12.98 1.40 2.65
N CYS A 51 -11.78 1.50 3.21
CA CYS A 51 -11.18 0.45 4.04
C CYS A 51 -11.13 0.83 5.53
N LYS A 52 -12.28 0.78 6.22
CA LYS A 52 -12.43 1.23 7.62
C LYS A 52 -11.54 0.49 8.63
N ASN A 53 -11.11 -0.73 8.32
CA ASN A 53 -10.27 -1.53 9.22
C ASN A 53 -8.77 -1.34 8.97
N ILE A 54 -8.40 -0.49 8.01
CA ILE A 54 -7.00 -0.17 7.69
C ILE A 54 -6.72 1.27 8.10
N GLU A 55 -5.75 1.46 8.97
CA GLU A 55 -5.23 2.77 9.33
C GLU A 55 -3.96 3.05 8.51
N LEU A 56 -4.09 3.87 7.48
CA LEU A 56 -2.94 4.26 6.65
C LEU A 56 -2.03 5.20 7.42
N ARG A 57 -0.77 4.79 7.64
CA ARG A 57 0.23 5.55 8.40
C ARG A 57 1.24 6.31 7.55
N GLY A 58 1.30 6.00 6.26
CA GLY A 58 2.19 6.67 5.33
C GLY A 58 2.59 5.77 4.17
N LEU A 59 3.75 6.08 3.59
CA LEU A 59 4.32 5.39 2.45
C LEU A 59 5.60 4.66 2.84
N MET A 60 5.97 3.66 2.05
CA MET A 60 7.21 2.90 2.15
C MET A 60 7.73 2.66 0.74
N THR A 61 9.05 2.54 0.58
CA THR A 61 9.67 2.14 -0.69
C THR A 61 10.87 1.25 -0.42
N ILE A 62 11.31 0.51 -1.44
CA ILE A 62 12.54 -0.26 -1.42
C ILE A 62 13.47 0.36 -2.46
N GLY A 63 14.61 0.88 -1.99
CA GLY A 63 15.62 1.54 -2.82
C GLY A 63 16.12 0.65 -3.96
N ALA A 64 16.59 1.26 -5.05
CA ALA A 64 17.32 0.56 -6.10
C ALA A 64 18.50 -0.22 -5.51
N ALA A 65 18.80 -1.39 -6.07
CA ALA A 65 19.99 -2.15 -5.67
C ALA A 65 21.29 -1.48 -6.18
N ASP A 66 21.14 -0.43 -6.97
CA ASP A 66 22.21 0.38 -7.52
C ASP A 66 22.88 1.14 -6.38
N GLY A 67 23.94 0.55 -5.84
CA GLY A 67 24.71 1.06 -4.72
C GLY A 67 25.52 2.29 -5.11
N ASP A 68 24.86 3.43 -5.29
CA ASP A 68 25.53 4.72 -5.19
C ASP A 68 25.62 5.09 -3.70
N PRO A 69 26.82 5.17 -3.10
CA PRO A 69 27.04 5.37 -1.66
C PRO A 69 26.57 6.73 -1.13
#